data_AF-A0A815GU23-F1
#
_entry.id   AF-A0A815GU23-F1
#
_cell.length_a   1.000
_cell.length_b   1.000
_cell.length_c   1.000
_cell.angle_alpha   90.00
_cell.angle_beta   90.00
_cell.angle_gamma   90.00
#
_symmetry.space_group_name_H-M   'P 1'
#
loop_
_entity.id
_entity.type
_entity.pdbx_description
1 polymer ?
#
loop_
_entity_poly.entity_id
_entity_poly.type
_entity_poly.pdbx_seq_one_letter_code
_entity_poly.pdbx_strand_id
1 'polypeptide(L)'
;MDDYRQRKELFVSNLNGTTLYETASVLINMCTTYFLCQILKPSFVNNLFFNFLFENCIIIIPLISICTLSSSISHIFHFVIWSIALFIYFLKKSSSINNSQAINKSYSRLIELTRGQILIVTCICILAVDFSIFPRRYAKTENYGYSIMDLGVGAFTITHGMVSSEARNKQTNFKELLVENFVLFILGLIRLISVKYFSYIEHISEYGIHWNFFLTLCFMKLIGNSLLLITKNLFALICLTLLFHEIILLRYLQFDNYLIEVNNLRIGFIDANREGIFSLGGYVCLYLIGIFFGRLIINYERNQQFLQMTIKFSIAMIILCGISYNTSRKLCNFGYISSTTGLACLIIASYSIILWLLIRKGYSTESTLLKYVNQKGFDMFLLANVLTGIINLNLNTIDTSNSVALCIIIIYMFVLSTYVYCFPSLIKLMIKTFKLSKT
;
A
#
# COMPACT_ATOMS: atom_id res chain seq x y z
N MET A 1 -11.98 -32.22 -3.32
CA MET A 1 -11.71 -30.77 -3.43
C MET A 1 -12.22 -30.02 -2.21
N ASP A 2 -13.30 -30.45 -1.57
CA ASP A 2 -13.90 -29.73 -0.42
C ASP A 2 -13.02 -29.74 0.83
N ASP A 3 -12.31 -30.84 1.13
CA ASP A 3 -11.37 -30.90 2.25
C ASP A 3 -10.20 -29.90 2.12
N TYR A 4 -9.62 -29.78 0.93
CA TYR A 4 -8.55 -28.80 0.67
C TYR A 4 -9.05 -27.36 0.80
N ARG A 5 -10.28 -27.09 0.33
CA ARG A 5 -10.90 -25.76 0.44
C ARG A 5 -11.14 -25.37 1.89
N GLN A 6 -11.70 -26.28 2.70
CA GLN A 6 -11.91 -26.06 4.13
C GLN A 6 -10.58 -25.83 4.86
N ARG A 7 -9.54 -26.62 4.56
CA ARG A 7 -8.20 -26.39 5.10
C ARG A 7 -7.67 -25.00 4.74
N LYS A 8 -7.87 -24.54 3.50
CA LYS A 8 -7.48 -23.17 3.07
C LYS A 8 -8.23 -22.08 3.81
N GLU A 9 -9.54 -22.21 4.02
CA GLU A 9 -10.33 -21.25 4.80
C GLU A 9 -9.86 -21.17 6.25
N LEU A 10 -9.72 -22.32 6.90
CA LEU A 10 -9.27 -22.40 8.29
C LEU A 10 -7.87 -21.80 8.45
N PHE A 11 -7.00 -22.02 7.46
CA PHE A 11 -5.61 -21.55 7.44
C PHE A 11 -5.45 -20.02 7.49
N VAL A 12 -6.47 -19.25 7.10
CA VAL A 12 -6.47 -17.78 7.13
C VAL A 12 -7.56 -17.17 8.01
N SER A 13 -8.29 -18.01 8.74
CA SER A 13 -9.37 -17.59 9.67
C SER A 13 -8.85 -17.35 11.10
N ASN A 14 -9.61 -16.58 11.89
CA ASN A 14 -9.42 -16.40 13.34
C ASN A 14 -8.03 -15.91 13.76
N LEU A 15 -7.47 -14.98 12.98
CA LEU A 15 -6.14 -14.42 13.23
C LEU A 15 -6.24 -13.07 13.97
N ASN A 16 -5.43 -12.93 15.03
CA ASN A 16 -5.39 -11.72 15.89
C ASN A 16 -4.27 -10.74 15.51
N GLY A 17 -3.45 -11.09 14.51
CA GLY A 17 -2.38 -10.22 14.00
C GLY A 17 -1.14 -10.14 14.90
N THR A 18 -0.45 -9.01 14.82
CA THR A 18 0.74 -8.60 15.57
C THR A 18 0.52 -7.29 16.32
N THR A 19 1.58 -6.79 16.95
CA THR A 19 1.61 -5.44 17.51
C THR A 19 1.85 -4.38 16.45
N LEU A 20 1.44 -3.14 16.76
CA LEU A 20 1.77 -1.96 15.95
C LEU A 20 3.28 -1.72 15.83
N TYR A 21 4.04 -2.09 16.86
CA TYR A 21 5.50 -1.98 16.84
C TYR A 21 6.14 -2.95 15.84
N GLU A 22 5.66 -4.20 15.79
CA GLU A 22 6.15 -5.18 14.81
C GLU A 22 5.84 -4.75 13.38
N THR A 23 4.63 -4.26 13.11
CA THR A 23 4.29 -3.73 11.78
C THR A 23 5.13 -2.50 11.41
N ALA A 24 5.29 -1.55 12.33
CA ALA A 24 6.16 -0.39 12.17
C ALA A 24 7.61 -0.79 11.86
N SER A 25 8.12 -1.79 12.56
CA SER A 25 9.46 -2.30 12.32
C SER A 25 9.59 -2.76 10.86
N VAL A 26 8.74 -3.71 10.43
CA VAL A 26 8.82 -4.29 9.09
C VAL A 26 8.81 -3.20 8.01
N LEU A 27 8.00 -2.14 8.17
CA LEU A 27 7.96 -0.98 7.28
C LEU A 27 9.26 -0.17 7.24
N ILE A 28 9.88 0.09 8.40
CA ILE A 28 11.18 0.78 8.47
C ILE A 28 12.25 -0.03 7.75
N ASN A 29 12.23 -1.36 7.90
CA ASN A 29 13.15 -2.25 7.21
C ASN A 29 13.06 -2.09 5.70
N MET A 30 11.86 -1.85 5.17
CA MET A 30 11.68 -1.59 3.74
C MET A 30 12.49 -0.36 3.33
N CYS A 31 12.39 0.74 4.06
CA CYS A 31 13.12 1.96 3.77
C CYS A 31 14.65 1.76 3.81
N THR A 32 15.15 0.88 4.68
CA THR A 32 16.60 0.55 4.72
C THR A 32 17.12 -0.13 3.48
N THR A 33 16.35 -1.06 2.89
CA THR A 33 16.77 -1.77 1.68
C THR A 33 17.02 -0.80 0.53
N TYR A 34 16.19 0.24 0.42
CA TYR A 34 16.40 1.34 -0.53
C TYR A 34 17.65 2.16 -0.19
N PHE A 35 17.86 2.52 1.08
CA PHE A 35 19.04 3.27 1.49
C PHE A 35 20.34 2.52 1.19
N LEU A 36 20.39 1.23 1.57
CA LEU A 36 21.49 0.33 1.29
C LEU A 36 21.72 0.19 -0.22
N CYS A 37 20.65 0.02 -1.00
CA CYS A 37 20.73 -0.04 -2.46
C CYS A 37 21.41 1.20 -3.07
N GLN A 38 21.08 2.41 -2.60
CA GLN A 38 21.68 3.63 -3.15
C GLN A 38 23.14 3.83 -2.72
N ILE A 39 23.51 3.41 -1.52
CA ILE A 39 24.91 3.50 -1.05
C ILE A 39 25.82 2.52 -1.80
N LEU A 40 25.32 1.30 -2.00
CA LEU A 40 26.04 0.21 -2.66
C LEU A 40 26.04 0.35 -4.19
N LYS A 41 25.17 1.18 -4.76
CA LYS A 41 25.03 1.34 -6.21
C LYS A 41 26.41 1.64 -6.82
N PRO A 42 26.92 0.78 -7.72
CA PRO A 42 28.23 0.98 -8.31
C PRO A 42 28.24 2.21 -9.21
N SER A 43 29.25 3.05 -9.05
CA SER A 43 29.41 4.31 -9.81
C SER A 43 29.55 4.11 -11.32
N PHE A 44 29.93 2.91 -11.77
CA PHE A 44 30.20 2.59 -13.17
C PHE A 44 29.00 2.00 -13.93
N VAL A 45 27.88 1.69 -13.27
CA VAL A 45 26.73 1.09 -13.94
C VAL A 45 25.77 2.18 -14.43
N ASN A 46 26.11 2.77 -15.59
CA ASN A 46 25.20 3.67 -16.31
C ASN A 46 24.11 2.93 -17.09
N ASN A 47 24.16 1.59 -17.15
CA ASN A 47 23.18 0.81 -17.87
C ASN A 47 21.90 0.63 -17.02
N LEU A 48 20.77 1.11 -17.55
CA LEU A 48 19.44 1.01 -16.92
C LEU A 48 19.04 -0.42 -16.58
N PHE A 49 19.42 -1.41 -17.40
CA PHE A 49 19.06 -2.81 -17.20
C PHE A 49 19.80 -3.42 -16.01
N PHE A 50 21.11 -3.21 -15.90
CA PHE A 50 21.88 -3.68 -14.76
C PHE A 50 21.48 -2.98 -13.46
N ASN A 51 21.16 -1.68 -13.52
CA ASN A 51 20.59 -0.96 -12.38
C ASN A 51 19.26 -1.56 -11.93
N PHE A 52 18.40 -1.93 -12.88
CA PHE A 52 17.15 -2.60 -12.58
C PHE A 52 17.39 -3.96 -11.91
N LEU A 53 18.27 -4.82 -12.46
CA LEU A 53 18.58 -6.13 -11.86
C LEU A 53 19.18 -5.99 -10.45
N PHE A 54 20.11 -5.07 -10.28
CA PHE A 54 20.74 -4.79 -8.98
C PHE A 54 19.71 -4.33 -7.94
N GLU A 55 18.84 -3.39 -8.31
CA GLU A 55 17.75 -2.91 -7.45
C GLU A 55 16.76 -4.03 -7.12
N ASN A 56 16.44 -4.93 -8.05
CA ASN A 56 15.60 -6.10 -7.76
C ASN A 56 16.24 -6.98 -6.69
N CYS A 57 17.52 -7.32 -6.82
CA CYS A 57 18.21 -8.18 -5.86
C CYS A 57 18.26 -7.55 -4.46
N ILE A 58 18.61 -6.27 -4.35
CA ILE A 58 18.83 -5.62 -3.04
C ILE A 58 17.53 -5.16 -2.39
N ILE A 59 16.51 -4.79 -3.18
CA ILE A 59 15.23 -4.34 -2.62
C ILE A 59 14.31 -5.53 -2.39
N ILE A 60 14.07 -6.39 -3.40
CA ILE A 60 13.02 -7.41 -3.31
C ILE A 60 13.43 -8.60 -2.44
N ILE A 61 14.65 -9.15 -2.59
CA ILE A 61 15.04 -10.38 -1.87
C ILE A 61 15.03 -10.18 -0.35
N PRO A 62 15.62 -9.11 0.22
CA PRO A 62 15.53 -8.87 1.65
C PRO A 62 14.09 -8.64 2.12
N LEU A 63 13.25 -7.98 1.32
CA LEU A 63 11.83 -7.80 1.64
C LEU A 63 11.08 -9.14 1.74
N ILE A 64 11.34 -10.07 0.82
CA ILE A 64 10.78 -11.42 0.88
C ILE A 64 11.25 -12.11 2.16
N SER A 65 12.54 -12.04 2.48
CA SER A 65 13.10 -12.61 3.71
C SER A 65 12.41 -12.07 4.95
N ILE A 66 12.26 -10.74 5.06
CA ILE A 66 11.60 -10.06 6.21
C ILE A 66 10.16 -10.52 6.36
N CYS A 67 9.44 -10.68 5.25
CA CYS A 67 8.04 -11.13 5.26
C CYS A 67 7.88 -12.63 5.52
N THR A 68 8.96 -13.42 5.48
CA THR A 68 8.91 -14.90 5.57
C THR A 68 9.89 -15.43 6.62
N LEU A 69 11.12 -15.77 6.21
CA LEU A 69 12.15 -16.44 7.00
C LEU A 69 12.57 -15.66 8.25
N SER A 70 12.88 -14.38 8.09
CA SER A 70 13.44 -13.54 9.16
C SER A 70 12.36 -12.80 9.95
N SER A 71 11.13 -13.30 9.93
CA SER A 71 9.99 -12.68 10.62
C SER A 71 10.11 -12.73 12.14
N SER A 72 10.67 -13.81 12.70
CA SER A 72 10.86 -13.99 14.16
C SER A 72 11.96 -13.10 14.72
N ILE A 73 12.98 -12.81 13.92
CA ILE A 73 14.14 -11.99 14.28
C ILE A 73 14.03 -10.60 13.62
N SER A 74 12.84 -10.23 13.14
CA SER A 74 12.63 -9.02 12.35
C SER A 74 13.28 -7.84 13.07
N HIS A 75 12.94 -7.57 14.33
CA HIS A 75 13.50 -6.50 15.16
C HIS A 75 15.04 -6.40 15.16
N ILE A 76 15.75 -7.50 15.40
CA ILE A 76 17.22 -7.52 15.45
C ILE A 76 17.79 -7.28 14.04
N PHE A 77 17.16 -7.86 13.02
CA PHE A 77 17.52 -7.65 11.63
C PHE A 77 17.48 -6.15 11.23
N HIS A 78 16.55 -5.37 11.80
CA HIS A 78 16.49 -3.91 11.58
C HIS A 78 17.74 -3.19 12.06
N PHE A 79 18.14 -3.43 13.31
CA PHE A 79 19.30 -2.76 13.90
C PHE A 79 20.58 -3.11 13.14
N VAL A 80 20.70 -4.36 12.70
CA VAL A 80 21.86 -4.82 11.93
C VAL A 80 21.90 -4.15 10.55
N ILE A 81 20.80 -4.15 9.78
CA ILE A 81 20.82 -3.51 8.45
C ILE A 81 21.04 -2.00 8.56
N TRP A 82 20.39 -1.31 9.50
CA TRP A 82 20.59 0.12 9.69
C TRP A 82 22.02 0.45 10.10
N SER A 83 22.59 -0.29 11.05
CA SER A 83 23.97 -0.06 11.51
C SER A 83 24.97 -0.31 10.38
N ILE A 84 24.79 -1.37 9.58
CA ILE A 84 25.61 -1.63 8.39
C ILE A 84 25.46 -0.50 7.36
N ALA A 85 24.22 -0.10 7.04
CA ALA A 85 23.97 0.94 6.05
C ALA A 85 24.59 2.28 6.49
N LEU A 86 24.46 2.66 7.76
CA LEU A 86 25.06 3.86 8.33
C LEU A 86 26.59 3.74 8.38
N PHE A 87 27.13 2.59 8.76
CA PHE A 87 28.57 2.36 8.80
C PHE A 87 29.19 2.54 7.40
N ILE A 88 28.63 1.88 6.38
CA ILE A 88 29.07 2.03 4.98
C ILE A 88 28.89 3.49 4.52
N TYR A 89 27.76 4.11 4.86
CA TYR A 89 27.52 5.52 4.55
C TYR A 89 28.63 6.40 5.13
N PHE A 90 29.04 6.22 6.38
CA PHE A 90 30.08 7.02 7.02
C PHE A 90 31.48 6.75 6.46
N LEU A 91 31.81 5.49 6.14
CA LEU A 91 33.09 5.12 5.53
C LEU A 91 33.32 5.76 4.16
N LYS A 92 32.26 5.87 3.34
CA LYS A 92 32.38 6.38 1.98
C LYS A 92 32.49 7.90 1.99
N LYS A 93 33.58 8.41 1.37
CA LYS A 93 33.84 9.85 1.25
C LYS A 93 32.73 10.54 0.44
N SER A 94 32.45 11.78 0.81
CA SER A 94 31.52 12.62 0.05
C SER A 94 32.04 12.78 -1.38
N SER A 95 31.21 12.46 -2.37
CA SER A 95 31.47 12.87 -3.75
C SER A 95 31.00 14.31 -3.90
N SER A 96 31.91 15.22 -4.26
CA SER A 96 31.59 16.61 -4.61
C SER A 96 30.84 16.66 -5.94
N ILE A 97 29.58 16.26 -5.93
CA ILE A 97 28.69 16.50 -7.06
C ILE A 97 27.99 17.82 -6.78
N ASN A 98 28.22 18.81 -7.65
CA ASN A 98 27.45 20.04 -7.71
C ASN A 98 26.00 19.68 -8.05
N ASN A 99 25.19 19.39 -7.03
CA ASN A 99 23.76 19.14 -7.18
C ASN A 99 23.00 20.47 -7.35
N SER A 100 23.34 21.23 -8.38
CA SER A 100 22.53 22.34 -8.90
C SER A 100 21.40 21.85 -9.81
N GLN A 101 20.90 20.64 -9.56
CA GLN A 101 19.73 20.07 -10.25
C GLN A 101 18.73 19.49 -9.26
N ALA A 102 18.35 20.27 -8.25
CA ALA A 102 17.00 20.15 -7.68
C ALA A 102 16.01 20.73 -8.71
N ILE A 103 15.85 20.01 -9.82
CA ILE A 103 14.92 20.36 -10.90
C ILE A 103 13.53 20.53 -10.28
N ASN A 104 12.85 21.62 -10.65
CA ASN A 104 11.42 21.86 -10.50
C ASN A 104 10.60 20.67 -11.05
N LYS A 105 10.62 19.54 -10.35
CA LYS A 105 9.85 18.35 -10.71
C LYS A 105 8.42 18.60 -10.21
N SER A 106 7.45 18.50 -11.13
CA SER A 106 6.02 18.50 -10.80
C SER A 106 5.60 17.29 -9.95
N TYR A 107 6.51 16.34 -9.71
CA TYR A 107 6.28 15.10 -8.97
C TYR A 107 7.28 15.00 -7.82
N SER A 108 6.83 14.46 -6.70
CA SER A 108 7.65 14.26 -5.51
C SER A 108 8.39 12.92 -5.57
N ARG A 109 9.69 12.92 -5.26
CA ARG A 109 10.48 11.68 -5.17
C ARG A 109 10.07 10.87 -3.94
N LEU A 110 9.76 11.52 -2.83
CA LEU A 110 9.28 10.83 -1.63
C LEU A 110 7.97 10.07 -1.90
N ILE A 111 7.02 10.67 -2.64
CA ILE A 111 5.77 9.98 -3.03
C ILE A 111 6.05 8.76 -3.92
N GLU A 112 7.04 8.84 -4.82
CA GLU A 112 7.46 7.72 -5.66
C GLU A 112 7.99 6.55 -4.83
N LEU A 113 8.85 6.84 -3.85
CA LEU A 113 9.47 5.83 -2.99
C LEU A 113 8.45 5.18 -2.06
N THR A 114 7.60 5.97 -1.40
CA THR A 114 6.57 5.47 -0.47
C THR A 114 5.61 4.54 -1.21
N ARG A 115 5.08 4.98 -2.34
CA ARG A 115 4.08 4.22 -3.10
C ARG A 115 4.68 2.99 -3.77
N GLY A 116 5.89 3.10 -4.30
CA GLY A 116 6.60 1.97 -4.91
C GLY A 116 6.82 0.82 -3.94
N GLN A 117 7.29 1.10 -2.73
CA GLN A 117 7.53 0.06 -1.73
C GLN A 117 6.25 -0.58 -1.18
N ILE A 118 5.22 0.23 -0.86
CA ILE A 118 3.92 -0.29 -0.41
C ILE A 118 3.37 -1.30 -1.43
N LEU A 119 3.51 -1.01 -2.72
CA LEU A 119 3.06 -1.91 -3.77
C LEU A 119 3.89 -3.19 -3.88
N ILE A 120 5.21 -3.12 -3.82
CA ILE A 120 6.09 -4.31 -3.84
C ILE A 120 5.72 -5.26 -2.70
N VAL A 121 5.58 -4.71 -1.49
CA VAL A 121 5.26 -5.50 -0.29
C VAL A 121 3.87 -6.10 -0.37
N THR A 122 2.91 -5.34 -0.86
CA THR A 122 1.56 -5.88 -1.08
C THR A 122 1.59 -7.05 -2.06
N CYS A 123 2.34 -6.94 -3.16
CA CYS A 123 2.47 -8.04 -4.12
C CYS A 123 3.10 -9.29 -3.47
N ILE A 124 4.13 -9.11 -2.63
CA ILE A 124 4.73 -10.21 -1.85
C ILE A 124 3.67 -10.85 -0.94
N CYS A 125 2.98 -10.05 -0.13
CA CYS A 125 2.02 -10.54 0.87
C CYS A 125 0.81 -11.23 0.25
N ILE A 126 0.29 -10.75 -0.89
CA ILE A 126 -0.89 -11.33 -1.55
C ILE A 126 -0.64 -12.77 -1.99
N LEU A 127 0.57 -13.10 -2.44
CA LEU A 127 0.92 -14.48 -2.78
C LEU A 127 1.43 -15.25 -1.56
N ALA A 128 2.30 -14.63 -0.75
CA ALA A 128 2.97 -15.33 0.34
C ALA A 128 2.00 -15.85 1.40
N VAL A 129 0.88 -15.16 1.65
CA VAL A 129 -0.13 -15.56 2.63
C VAL A 129 -0.66 -16.98 2.41
N ASP A 130 -0.68 -17.46 1.16
CA ASP A 130 -1.19 -18.79 0.83
C ASP A 130 -0.21 -19.92 1.15
N PHE A 131 1.06 -19.59 1.46
CA PHE A 131 2.11 -20.55 1.81
C PHE A 131 2.36 -20.61 3.32
N SER A 132 2.68 -21.81 3.84
CA SER A 132 3.04 -22.05 5.26
C SER A 132 4.22 -21.22 5.76
N ILE A 133 5.15 -20.82 4.88
CA ILE A 133 6.30 -19.99 5.23
C ILE A 133 5.92 -18.55 5.64
N PHE A 134 4.76 -18.05 5.24
CA PHE A 134 4.32 -16.72 5.64
C PHE A 134 3.75 -16.75 7.06
N PRO A 135 4.23 -15.90 7.98
CA PRO A 135 3.76 -15.86 9.35
C PRO A 135 2.29 -15.48 9.43
N ARG A 136 1.48 -16.31 10.08
CA ARG A 136 0.03 -16.06 10.21
C ARG A 136 -0.28 -14.73 10.92
N ARG A 137 0.60 -14.29 11.83
CA ARG A 137 0.47 -12.99 12.49
C ARG A 137 0.53 -11.79 11.52
N TYR A 138 1.17 -11.91 10.37
CA TYR A 138 1.20 -10.86 9.34
C TYR A 138 -0.02 -10.88 8.41
N ALA A 139 -0.83 -11.93 8.46
CA ALA A 139 -2.06 -12.02 7.70
C ALA A 139 -3.17 -11.15 8.32
N LYS A 140 -4.24 -10.95 7.55
CA LYS A 140 -5.36 -10.08 7.92
C LYS A 140 -5.93 -10.48 9.27
N THR A 141 -6.19 -9.49 10.12
CA THR A 141 -6.91 -9.72 11.38
C THR A 141 -8.38 -9.99 11.11
N GLU A 142 -8.99 -10.81 11.98
CA GLU A 142 -10.41 -11.12 11.84
C GLU A 142 -11.27 -9.91 12.24
N ASN A 143 -11.14 -9.40 13.47
CA ASN A 143 -11.99 -8.32 13.97
C ASN A 143 -11.17 -7.08 14.34
N TYR A 144 -10.23 -7.24 15.27
CA TYR A 144 -9.36 -6.18 15.74
C TYR A 144 -7.91 -6.64 15.79
N GLY A 145 -7.00 -5.69 15.60
CA GLY A 145 -5.57 -5.89 15.73
C GLY A 145 -4.80 -5.17 14.63
N TYR A 146 -3.52 -5.49 14.53
CA TYR A 146 -2.60 -4.93 13.56
C TYR A 146 -1.95 -6.04 12.77
N SER A 147 -1.77 -5.87 11.47
CA SER A 147 -0.97 -6.79 10.67
C SER A 147 -0.40 -6.06 9.46
N ILE A 148 0.58 -6.67 8.78
CA ILE A 148 1.12 -6.13 7.54
C ILE A 148 0.04 -6.09 6.46
N MET A 149 -0.76 -7.15 6.35
CA MET A 149 -1.84 -7.20 5.36
C MET A 149 -2.98 -6.24 5.64
N ASP A 150 -3.22 -5.89 6.92
CA ASP A 150 -4.24 -4.91 7.25
C ASP A 150 -3.85 -3.49 6.83
N LEU A 151 -2.56 -3.15 6.87
CA LEU A 151 -2.07 -1.86 6.40
C LEU A 151 -2.30 -1.65 4.89
N GLY A 152 -2.21 -2.71 4.09
CA GLY A 152 -2.13 -2.63 2.63
C GLY A 152 -3.20 -1.73 2.02
N VAL A 153 -4.48 -2.02 2.29
CA VAL A 153 -5.61 -1.29 1.70
C VAL A 153 -5.64 0.18 2.16
N GLY A 154 -5.36 0.45 3.44
CA GLY A 154 -5.30 1.81 3.98
C GLY A 154 -4.14 2.62 3.37
N ALA A 155 -2.96 2.02 3.29
CA ALA A 155 -1.78 2.62 2.69
C ALA A 155 -1.97 2.86 1.17
N PHE A 156 -2.63 1.95 0.44
CA PHE A 156 -3.03 2.20 -0.94
C PHE A 156 -3.96 3.39 -1.08
N THR A 157 -4.91 3.54 -0.16
CA THR A 157 -5.88 4.63 -0.17
C THR A 157 -5.22 5.99 0.07
N ILE A 158 -4.33 6.06 1.07
CA ILE A 158 -3.52 7.25 1.34
C ILE A 158 -2.64 7.59 0.13
N THR A 159 -1.89 6.62 -0.40
CA THR A 159 -0.99 6.87 -1.54
C THR A 159 -1.75 7.23 -2.82
N HIS A 160 -2.97 6.73 -3.01
CA HIS A 160 -3.87 7.15 -4.09
C HIS A 160 -4.25 8.63 -3.95
N GLY A 161 -4.59 9.08 -2.74
CA GLY A 161 -4.83 10.49 -2.43
C GLY A 161 -3.60 11.37 -2.66
N MET A 162 -2.40 10.90 -2.28
CA MET A 162 -1.14 11.64 -2.44
C MET A 162 -0.80 11.94 -3.90
N VAL A 163 -1.19 11.06 -4.83
CA VAL A 163 -0.94 11.23 -6.28
C VAL A 163 -2.14 11.82 -7.03
N SER A 164 -3.21 12.18 -6.34
CA SER A 164 -4.37 12.84 -6.95
C SER A 164 -4.00 14.18 -7.57
N SER A 165 -4.82 14.63 -8.51
CA SER A 165 -4.80 15.99 -9.09
C SER A 165 -4.95 17.07 -8.02
N GLU A 166 -5.80 16.81 -7.05
CA GLU A 166 -6.18 17.71 -5.96
C GLU A 166 -5.02 17.92 -4.98
N ALA A 167 -4.14 16.91 -4.83
CA ALA A 167 -2.88 17.02 -4.10
C ALA A 167 -1.89 17.97 -4.79
N ARG A 168 -2.01 18.14 -6.11
CA ARG A 168 -1.24 19.11 -6.92
C ARG A 168 -1.96 20.46 -7.06
N ASN A 169 -3.00 20.72 -6.28
CA ASN A 169 -3.87 21.90 -6.39
C ASN A 169 -4.47 22.09 -7.79
N LYS A 170 -4.64 21.00 -8.55
CA LYS A 170 -5.36 20.99 -9.82
C LYS A 170 -6.78 20.47 -9.57
N GLN A 171 -7.78 21.17 -10.06
CA GLN A 171 -9.15 20.65 -10.07
C GLN A 171 -9.30 19.68 -11.23
N THR A 172 -9.85 18.49 -10.96
CA THR A 172 -10.28 17.59 -12.04
C THR A 172 -11.60 18.05 -12.62
N ASN A 173 -11.71 17.96 -13.94
CA ASN A 173 -13.00 18.06 -14.58
C ASN A 173 -13.84 16.82 -14.22
N PHE A 174 -15.12 17.01 -13.89
CA PHE A 174 -16.04 15.94 -13.51
C PHE A 174 -16.12 14.83 -14.57
N LYS A 175 -16.01 15.18 -15.86
CA LYS A 175 -15.98 14.19 -16.95
C LYS A 175 -14.75 13.28 -16.89
N GLU A 176 -13.57 13.84 -16.58
CA GLU A 176 -12.34 13.04 -16.47
C GLU A 176 -12.37 12.13 -15.25
N LEU A 177 -12.88 12.65 -14.13
CA LEU A 177 -13.13 11.88 -12.92
C LEU A 177 -14.04 10.68 -13.18
N LEU A 178 -15.13 10.86 -13.94
CA LEU A 178 -16.03 9.77 -14.32
C LEU A 178 -15.33 8.71 -15.19
N VAL A 179 -14.52 9.11 -16.18
CA VAL A 179 -13.81 8.15 -17.05
C VAL A 179 -12.80 7.32 -16.26
N GLU A 180 -12.03 7.95 -15.36
CA GLU A 180 -11.07 7.23 -14.51
C GLU A 180 -11.76 6.25 -13.56
N ASN A 181 -12.88 6.67 -12.96
CA ASN A 181 -13.67 5.82 -12.06
C ASN A 181 -14.41 4.71 -12.81
N PHE A 182 -14.78 4.92 -14.07
CA PHE A 182 -15.41 3.90 -14.90
C PHE A 182 -14.50 2.68 -15.12
N VAL A 183 -13.19 2.88 -15.30
CA VAL A 183 -12.24 1.76 -15.38
C VAL A 183 -12.19 0.97 -14.08
N LEU A 184 -12.16 1.63 -12.93
CA LEU A 184 -12.21 0.97 -11.61
C LEU A 184 -13.51 0.20 -11.40
N PHE A 185 -14.63 0.78 -11.84
CA PHE A 185 -15.94 0.15 -11.77
C PHE A 185 -15.98 -1.14 -12.61
N ILE A 186 -15.50 -1.10 -13.87
CA ILE A 186 -15.41 -2.29 -14.73
C ILE A 186 -14.53 -3.36 -14.07
N LEU A 187 -13.37 -3.00 -13.53
CA LEU A 187 -12.50 -3.96 -12.84
C LEU A 187 -13.19 -4.59 -11.61
N GLY A 188 -14.00 -3.80 -10.90
CA GLY A 188 -14.86 -4.30 -9.83
C GLY A 188 -15.86 -5.35 -10.32
N LEU A 189 -16.51 -5.12 -11.46
CA LEU A 189 -17.44 -6.07 -12.08
C LEU A 189 -16.72 -7.34 -12.59
N ILE A 190 -15.57 -7.18 -13.26
CA ILE A 190 -14.76 -8.32 -13.74
C ILE A 190 -14.36 -9.20 -12.56
N ARG A 191 -13.91 -8.60 -11.45
CA ARG A 191 -13.56 -9.36 -10.25
C ARG A 191 -14.76 -10.15 -9.73
N LEU A 192 -15.92 -9.51 -9.58
CA LEU A 192 -17.14 -10.17 -9.12
C LEU A 192 -17.50 -11.37 -10.01
N ILE A 193 -17.47 -11.19 -11.33
CA ILE A 193 -17.77 -12.26 -12.28
C ILE A 193 -16.73 -13.37 -12.18
N SER A 194 -15.44 -13.03 -12.11
CA SER A 194 -14.35 -14.00 -12.05
C SER A 194 -14.42 -14.87 -10.79
N VAL A 195 -14.69 -14.28 -9.62
CA VAL A 195 -14.78 -15.00 -8.35
C VAL A 195 -15.95 -15.98 -8.37
N LYS A 196 -17.12 -15.53 -8.85
CA LYS A 196 -18.29 -16.39 -9.01
C LYS A 196 -18.06 -17.52 -10.02
N TYR A 197 -17.41 -17.23 -11.15
CA TYR A 197 -17.15 -18.21 -12.20
C TYR A 197 -16.12 -19.27 -11.77
N PHE A 198 -15.02 -18.86 -11.15
CA PHE A 198 -13.95 -19.76 -10.71
C PHE A 198 -14.21 -20.41 -9.34
N SER A 199 -15.36 -20.12 -8.71
CA SER A 199 -15.71 -20.61 -7.36
C SER A 199 -14.57 -20.36 -6.35
N TYR A 200 -13.93 -19.19 -6.45
CA TYR A 200 -12.85 -18.82 -5.55
C TYR A 200 -13.42 -18.52 -4.16
N ILE A 201 -12.71 -18.92 -3.11
CA ILE A 201 -13.13 -18.73 -1.73
C ILE A 201 -13.13 -17.23 -1.41
N GLU A 202 -14.32 -16.66 -1.23
CA GLU A 202 -14.49 -15.27 -0.84
C GLU A 202 -14.86 -15.18 0.63
N HIS A 203 -14.00 -14.51 1.40
CA HIS A 203 -14.36 -14.11 2.75
C HIS A 203 -15.37 -12.96 2.65
N ILE A 204 -16.67 -13.32 2.71
CA ILE A 204 -17.80 -12.37 2.69
C ILE A 204 -17.60 -11.27 3.76
N SER A 205 -16.93 -11.60 4.87
CA SER A 205 -16.61 -10.67 5.95
C SER A 205 -15.62 -9.56 5.57
N GLU A 206 -15.00 -9.57 4.38
CA GLU A 206 -14.11 -8.48 3.95
C GLU A 206 -14.86 -7.29 3.37
N TYR A 207 -15.79 -7.53 2.43
CA TYR A 207 -16.50 -6.47 1.71
C TYR A 207 -18.00 -6.77 1.53
N GLY A 208 -18.41 -8.02 1.67
CA GLY A 208 -19.75 -8.50 1.38
C GLY A 208 -19.80 -9.46 0.19
N ILE A 209 -21.01 -9.71 -0.32
CA ILE A 209 -21.28 -10.72 -1.36
C ILE A 209 -21.01 -10.18 -2.78
N HIS A 210 -21.19 -8.88 -3.00
CA HIS A 210 -21.10 -8.25 -4.33
C HIS A 210 -20.12 -7.07 -4.35
N TRP A 211 -19.65 -6.63 -3.18
CA TRP A 211 -18.73 -5.52 -3.08
C TRP A 211 -17.29 -6.00 -3.04
N ASN A 212 -16.37 -5.20 -3.55
CA ASN A 212 -14.94 -5.50 -3.47
C ASN A 212 -14.11 -4.21 -3.43
N PHE A 213 -12.81 -4.39 -3.21
CA PHE A 213 -11.89 -3.27 -3.07
C PHE A 213 -11.86 -2.29 -4.27
N PHE A 214 -12.05 -2.76 -5.51
CA PHE A 214 -12.08 -1.86 -6.66
C PHE A 214 -13.30 -0.94 -6.65
N LEU A 215 -14.46 -1.45 -6.21
CA LEU A 215 -15.65 -0.64 -6.00
C LEU A 215 -15.44 0.36 -4.85
N THR A 216 -14.84 -0.07 -3.74
CA THR A 216 -14.46 0.85 -2.64
C THR A 216 -13.58 1.99 -3.16
N LEU A 217 -12.54 1.71 -3.95
CA LEU A 217 -11.67 2.75 -4.53
C LEU A 217 -12.42 3.70 -5.46
N CYS A 218 -13.31 3.17 -6.31
CA CYS A 218 -14.13 3.96 -7.22
C CYS A 218 -15.00 4.96 -6.47
N PHE A 219 -15.81 4.49 -5.53
CA PHE A 219 -16.75 5.34 -4.81
C PHE A 219 -16.05 6.27 -3.81
N MET A 220 -14.97 5.81 -3.16
CA MET A 220 -14.14 6.66 -2.31
C MET A 220 -13.61 7.88 -3.07
N LYS A 221 -13.10 7.69 -4.30
CA LYS A 221 -12.59 8.80 -5.11
C LYS A 221 -13.70 9.75 -5.58
N LEU A 222 -14.85 9.21 -5.99
CA LEU A 222 -16.02 10.01 -6.35
C LEU A 222 -16.46 10.91 -5.19
N ILE A 223 -16.63 10.34 -4.00
CA ILE A 223 -17.12 11.04 -2.81
C ILE A 223 -16.05 12.00 -2.28
N GLY A 224 -14.79 11.58 -2.20
CA GLY A 224 -13.70 12.44 -1.73
C GLY A 224 -13.55 13.71 -2.58
N ASN A 225 -13.62 13.58 -3.91
CA ASN A 225 -13.50 14.73 -4.80
C ASN A 225 -14.77 15.61 -4.82
N SER A 226 -15.97 15.04 -4.62
CA SER A 226 -17.18 15.86 -4.49
C SER A 226 -17.19 16.68 -3.20
N LEU A 227 -16.71 16.11 -2.10
CA LEU A 227 -16.57 16.80 -0.81
C LEU A 227 -15.62 18.01 -0.88
N LEU A 228 -14.57 17.94 -1.71
CA LEU A 228 -13.65 19.04 -1.96
C LEU A 228 -14.27 20.23 -2.72
N LEU A 229 -15.43 20.04 -3.35
CA LEU A 229 -16.21 21.13 -3.95
C LEU A 229 -16.89 21.99 -2.88
N ILE A 230 -17.20 21.41 -1.72
CA ILE A 230 -17.90 22.09 -0.63
C ILE A 230 -16.96 23.07 0.08
N THR A 231 -15.76 22.62 0.45
CA THR A 231 -14.77 23.48 1.13
C THR A 231 -13.35 23.22 0.66
N LYS A 232 -12.54 24.27 0.58
CA LYS A 232 -11.09 24.16 0.33
C LYS A 232 -10.28 23.84 1.59
N ASN A 233 -10.88 23.99 2.78
CA ASN A 233 -10.23 23.70 4.05
C ASN A 233 -10.20 22.19 4.29
N LEU A 234 -9.14 21.56 3.79
CA LEU A 234 -8.97 20.12 3.81
C LEU A 234 -8.93 19.53 5.23
N PHE A 235 -8.35 20.25 6.19
CA PHE A 235 -8.28 19.77 7.57
C PHE A 235 -9.68 19.70 8.20
N ALA A 236 -10.48 20.76 8.06
CA ALA A 236 -11.87 20.76 8.54
C ALA A 236 -12.68 19.64 7.88
N LEU A 237 -12.47 19.40 6.58
CA LEU A 237 -13.16 18.33 5.86
C LEU A 237 -12.78 16.92 6.37
N ILE A 238 -11.50 16.68 6.66
CA ILE A 238 -11.03 15.42 7.26
C ILE A 238 -11.68 15.23 8.64
N CYS A 239 -11.67 16.25 9.51
CA CYS A 239 -12.28 16.15 10.83
C CYS A 239 -13.79 15.88 10.75
N LEU A 240 -14.52 16.59 9.88
CA LEU A 240 -15.96 16.41 9.72
C LEU A 240 -16.32 15.03 9.15
N THR A 241 -15.59 14.55 8.14
CA THR A 241 -15.81 13.21 7.56
C THR A 241 -15.52 12.12 8.57
N LEU A 242 -14.45 12.26 9.36
CA LEU A 242 -14.11 11.34 10.43
C LEU A 242 -15.19 11.33 11.53
N LEU A 243 -15.61 12.50 12.00
CA LEU A 243 -16.67 12.61 13.01
C LEU A 243 -17.98 11.99 12.51
N PHE A 244 -18.36 12.26 11.27
CA PHE A 244 -19.56 11.68 10.68
C PHE A 244 -19.48 10.15 10.58
N HIS A 245 -18.32 9.62 10.14
CA HIS A 245 -18.07 8.18 10.07
C HIS A 245 -18.16 7.53 11.45
N GLU A 246 -17.49 8.08 12.46
CA GLU A 246 -17.55 7.55 13.83
C GLU A 246 -18.96 7.66 14.43
N ILE A 247 -19.69 8.74 14.16
CA ILE A 247 -21.10 8.87 14.60
C ILE A 247 -21.96 7.78 13.93
N ILE A 248 -21.73 7.41 12.67
CA ILE A 248 -22.44 6.30 12.05
C ILE A 248 -22.09 5.00 12.76
N LEU A 249 -20.80 4.70 12.94
CA LEU A 249 -20.37 3.47 13.62
C LEU A 249 -20.92 3.38 15.04
N LEU A 250 -20.94 4.49 15.78
CA LEU A 250 -21.48 4.58 17.13
C LEU A 250 -23.02 4.58 17.15
N ARG A 251 -23.72 5.30 16.27
CA ARG A 251 -25.20 5.35 16.34
C ARG A 251 -25.83 4.01 16.01
N TYR A 252 -25.14 3.20 15.21
CA TYR A 252 -25.50 1.81 15.02
C TYR A 252 -24.75 0.86 15.97
N LEU A 253 -24.47 1.29 17.22
CA LEU A 253 -23.78 0.64 18.37
C LEU A 253 -23.92 -0.89 18.57
N GLN A 254 -24.81 -1.57 17.86
CA GLN A 254 -24.76 -3.02 17.66
C GLN A 254 -23.86 -3.43 16.47
N PHE A 255 -23.00 -2.56 15.92
CA PHE A 255 -22.28 -2.84 14.67
C PHE A 255 -21.22 -3.93 14.78
N ASP A 256 -20.57 -4.04 15.94
CA ASP A 256 -19.69 -5.17 16.23
C ASP A 256 -20.50 -6.47 16.20
N ASN A 257 -21.64 -6.54 16.91
CA ASN A 257 -22.53 -7.72 16.87
C ASN A 257 -23.19 -7.92 15.50
N TYR A 258 -23.57 -6.88 14.78
CA TYR A 258 -24.24 -6.93 13.48
C TYR A 258 -23.29 -7.44 12.38
N LEU A 259 -22.00 -7.10 12.45
CA LEU A 259 -20.98 -7.61 11.53
C LEU A 259 -20.37 -8.95 11.97
N ILE A 260 -20.29 -9.22 13.28
CA ILE A 260 -19.74 -10.45 13.87
C ILE A 260 -20.77 -11.57 13.93
N GLU A 261 -22.08 -11.29 14.03
CA GLU A 261 -23.12 -12.31 13.94
C GLU A 261 -23.27 -12.82 12.50
N VAL A 262 -22.61 -13.95 12.26
CA VAL A 262 -22.66 -14.75 11.02
C VAL A 262 -24.08 -15.24 10.69
N ASN A 263 -24.97 -15.29 11.69
CA ASN A 263 -26.27 -15.95 11.59
C ASN A 263 -27.45 -15.04 11.20
N ASN A 264 -27.22 -13.73 10.99
CA ASN A 264 -28.29 -12.87 10.51
C ASN A 264 -28.47 -13.08 8.99
N LEU A 265 -29.69 -13.48 8.59
CA LEU A 265 -30.08 -13.55 7.19
C LEU A 265 -29.76 -12.20 6.53
N ARG A 266 -28.86 -12.19 5.54
CA ARG A 266 -28.52 -10.97 4.80
C ARG A 266 -29.69 -10.58 3.90
N ILE A 267 -30.42 -9.53 4.27
CA ILE A 267 -31.64 -9.11 3.56
C ILE A 267 -31.38 -7.86 2.72
N GLY A 268 -31.53 -8.00 1.40
CA GLY A 268 -31.36 -6.90 0.45
C GLY A 268 -29.90 -6.52 0.19
N PHE A 269 -29.71 -5.56 -0.72
CA PHE A 269 -28.38 -5.26 -1.26
C PHE A 269 -27.43 -4.60 -0.25
N ILE A 270 -27.95 -3.74 0.63
CA ILE A 270 -27.12 -3.01 1.60
C ILE A 270 -26.57 -3.97 2.65
N ASP A 271 -27.41 -4.82 3.23
CA ASP A 271 -27.00 -5.82 4.23
C ASP A 271 -26.08 -6.92 3.64
N ALA A 272 -26.31 -7.28 2.37
CA ALA A 272 -25.40 -8.16 1.62
C ALA A 272 -23.97 -7.60 1.48
N ASN A 273 -23.80 -6.27 1.55
CA ASN A 273 -22.55 -5.56 1.29
C ASN A 273 -22.13 -4.59 2.39
N ARG A 274 -22.68 -4.78 3.60
CA ARG A 274 -22.56 -3.87 4.72
C ARG A 274 -21.10 -3.56 5.07
N GLU A 275 -20.22 -4.56 5.04
CA GLU A 275 -18.80 -4.41 5.34
C GLU A 275 -18.14 -3.36 4.42
N GLY A 276 -18.35 -3.50 3.10
CA GLY A 276 -17.78 -2.60 2.11
C GLY A 276 -18.44 -1.21 2.06
N ILE A 277 -19.75 -1.13 2.30
CA ILE A 277 -20.51 0.14 2.26
C ILE A 277 -20.21 1.00 3.49
N PHE A 278 -20.25 0.42 4.69
CA PHE A 278 -20.06 1.20 5.91
C PHE A 278 -18.60 1.58 6.15
N SER A 279 -17.63 0.77 5.71
CA SER A 279 -16.20 1.15 5.75
C SER A 279 -15.82 2.28 4.79
N LEU A 280 -16.70 2.61 3.84
CA LEU A 280 -16.44 3.59 2.79
C LEU A 280 -16.16 4.99 3.35
N GLY A 281 -16.87 5.41 4.42
CA GLY A 281 -16.63 6.70 5.08
C GLY A 281 -15.21 6.83 5.61
N GLY A 282 -14.70 5.78 6.25
CA GLY A 282 -13.32 5.71 6.72
C GLY A 282 -12.30 5.75 5.59
N TYR A 283 -12.57 5.06 4.46
CA TYR A 283 -11.70 5.13 3.28
C TYR A 283 -11.70 6.51 2.61
N VAL A 284 -12.84 7.22 2.59
CA VAL A 284 -12.90 8.63 2.15
C VAL A 284 -12.02 9.50 3.04
N CYS A 285 -12.04 9.30 4.35
CA CYS A 285 -11.16 10.01 5.28
C CYS A 285 -9.68 9.75 4.98
N LEU A 286 -9.27 8.47 4.83
CA LEU A 286 -7.90 8.10 4.46
C LEU A 286 -7.45 8.72 3.14
N TYR A 287 -8.33 8.79 2.15
CA TYR A 287 -8.04 9.42 0.86
C TYR A 287 -7.81 10.93 1.00
N LEU A 288 -8.67 11.63 1.74
CA LEU A 288 -8.49 13.06 2.02
C LEU A 288 -7.20 13.34 2.80
N ILE A 289 -6.83 12.47 3.76
CA ILE A 289 -5.52 12.52 4.44
C ILE A 289 -4.39 12.32 3.44
N GLY A 290 -4.53 11.40 2.49
CA GLY A 290 -3.60 11.23 1.38
C GLY A 290 -3.40 12.51 0.57
N ILE A 291 -4.48 13.20 0.22
CA ILE A 291 -4.41 14.51 -0.49
C ILE A 291 -3.65 15.53 0.36
N PHE A 292 -3.91 15.57 1.66
CA PHE A 292 -3.23 16.47 2.60
C PHE A 292 -1.73 16.20 2.65
N PHE A 293 -1.33 14.93 2.79
CA PHE A 293 0.08 14.53 2.73
C PHE A 293 0.72 14.90 1.40
N GLY A 294 0.04 14.66 0.28
CA GLY A 294 0.54 15.04 -1.04
C GLY A 294 0.85 16.54 -1.15
N ARG A 295 -0.05 17.42 -0.68
CA ARG A 295 0.18 18.88 -0.66
C ARG A 295 1.37 19.26 0.21
N LEU A 296 1.46 18.69 1.42
CA LEU A 296 2.56 18.97 2.34
C LEU A 296 3.91 18.53 1.79
N ILE A 297 4.01 17.28 1.32
CA ILE A 297 5.27 16.71 0.82
C ILE A 297 5.78 17.51 -0.39
N ILE A 298 4.89 17.83 -1.34
CA ILE A 298 5.27 18.65 -2.52
C ILE A 298 5.79 20.01 -2.08
N ASN A 299 5.17 20.66 -1.09
CA ASN A 299 5.62 21.95 -0.58
C ASN A 299 6.99 21.86 0.13
N TYR A 300 7.16 20.87 1.03
CA TYR A 300 8.42 20.67 1.74
C TYR A 300 9.57 20.33 0.79
N GLU A 301 9.37 19.46 -0.19
CA GLU A 301 10.41 19.11 -1.17
C GLU A 301 10.80 20.30 -2.05
N ARG A 302 9.83 21.09 -2.51
CA ARG A 302 10.10 22.31 -3.29
C ARG A 302 10.95 23.31 -2.52
N ASN A 303 10.68 23.47 -1.23
CA ASN A 303 11.43 24.36 -0.35
C ASN A 303 12.67 23.71 0.27
N GLN A 304 12.99 22.46 -0.10
CA GLN A 304 14.11 21.66 0.44
C GLN A 304 14.10 21.51 1.98
N GLN A 305 12.92 21.58 2.60
CA GLN A 305 12.73 21.55 4.05
C GLN A 305 12.63 20.11 4.60
N PHE A 306 13.51 19.22 4.17
CA PHE A 306 13.45 17.80 4.51
C PHE A 306 13.50 17.53 6.03
N LEU A 307 14.32 18.27 6.79
CA LEU A 307 14.43 18.09 8.23
C LEU A 307 13.13 18.46 8.96
N GLN A 308 12.51 19.60 8.60
CA GLN A 308 11.23 20.03 9.18
C GLN A 308 10.12 19.03 8.86
N MET A 309 10.11 18.51 7.64
CA MET A 309 9.20 17.44 7.23
C MET A 309 9.39 16.20 8.11
N THR A 310 10.63 15.71 8.28
CA THR A 310 10.94 14.57 9.14
C THR A 310 10.40 14.76 10.55
N ILE A 311 10.68 15.90 11.19
CA ILE A 311 10.26 16.20 12.56
C ILE A 311 8.74 16.21 12.69
N LYS A 312 8.03 16.88 11.78
CA LYS A 312 6.56 16.97 11.84
C LYS A 312 5.89 15.61 11.63
N PHE A 313 6.37 14.83 10.65
CA PHE A 313 5.85 13.49 10.40
C PHE A 313 6.21 12.51 11.53
N SER A 314 7.37 12.63 12.18
CA SER A 314 7.71 11.80 13.34
C SER A 314 6.84 12.12 14.56
N ILE A 315 6.58 13.40 14.83
CA ILE A 315 5.68 13.81 15.91
C ILE A 315 4.25 13.31 15.62
N ALA A 316 3.77 13.50 14.40
CA ALA A 316 2.46 13.01 13.98
C ALA A 316 2.35 11.49 14.11
N MET A 317 3.39 10.75 13.73
CA MET A 317 3.47 9.30 13.90
C MET A 317 3.28 8.89 15.36
N ILE A 318 4.04 9.51 16.29
CA ILE A 318 3.97 9.20 17.72
C ILE A 318 2.56 9.45 18.26
N ILE A 319 1.96 10.60 17.92
CA ILE A 319 0.62 10.96 18.39
C ILE A 319 -0.43 10.00 17.83
N LEU A 320 -0.43 9.77 16.51
CA LEU A 320 -1.44 8.96 15.83
C LEU A 320 -1.37 7.48 16.21
N CYS A 321 -0.17 6.94 16.39
CA CYS A 321 0.03 5.58 16.89
C CYS A 321 -0.28 5.46 18.39
N GLY A 322 -0.05 6.53 19.17
CA GLY A 322 -0.34 6.55 20.60
C GLY A 322 -1.83 6.59 20.94
N ILE A 323 -2.65 7.21 20.09
CA ILE A 323 -4.11 7.28 20.26
C ILE A 323 -4.86 6.14 19.56
N SER A 324 -4.18 5.28 18.79
CA SER A 324 -4.83 4.18 18.09
C SER A 324 -5.19 3.06 19.05
N TYR A 325 -6.48 2.78 19.20
CA TYR A 325 -7.02 1.72 20.04
C TYR A 325 -8.12 0.96 19.30
N ASN A 326 -8.30 -0.34 19.62
CA ASN A 326 -9.29 -1.24 19.00
C ASN A 326 -9.38 -1.08 17.48
N THR A 327 -8.27 -1.30 16.79
CA THR A 327 -8.16 -1.06 15.36
C THR A 327 -8.86 -2.14 14.56
N SER A 328 -9.87 -1.77 13.77
CA SER A 328 -10.58 -2.69 12.89
C SER A 328 -10.51 -2.26 11.44
N ARG A 329 -9.85 -3.07 10.61
CA ARG A 329 -9.79 -2.86 9.16
C ARG A 329 -11.17 -2.95 8.51
N LYS A 330 -11.99 -3.93 8.92
CA LYS A 330 -13.32 -4.19 8.34
C LYS A 330 -14.25 -2.99 8.51
N LEU A 331 -14.19 -2.34 9.67
CA LEU A 331 -14.96 -1.12 9.96
C LEU A 331 -14.32 0.15 9.37
N CYS A 332 -13.01 0.11 9.13
CA CYS A 332 -12.20 1.28 8.87
C CYS A 332 -12.45 2.37 9.94
N ASN A 333 -12.46 1.99 11.21
CA ASN A 333 -12.76 2.86 12.34
C ASN A 333 -11.60 3.82 12.67
N PHE A 334 -11.80 4.72 13.63
CA PHE A 334 -10.81 5.71 14.05
C PHE A 334 -9.47 5.09 14.43
N GLY A 335 -9.49 3.96 15.16
CA GLY A 335 -8.29 3.22 15.50
C GLY A 335 -7.49 2.80 14.25
N TYR A 336 -8.17 2.25 13.26
CA TYR A 336 -7.55 1.87 11.99
C TYR A 336 -7.05 3.10 11.20
N ILE A 337 -7.84 4.18 11.14
CA ILE A 337 -7.45 5.42 10.45
C ILE A 337 -6.21 6.05 11.11
N SER A 338 -6.20 6.17 12.44
CA SER A 338 -5.07 6.73 13.20
C SER A 338 -3.80 5.88 13.07
N SER A 339 -3.90 4.55 13.26
CA SER A 339 -2.73 3.68 13.11
C SER A 339 -2.18 3.64 11.69
N THR A 340 -3.03 3.50 10.67
CA THR A 340 -2.56 3.49 9.26
C THR A 340 -1.93 4.82 8.84
N THR A 341 -2.49 5.94 9.29
CA THR A 341 -1.92 7.27 9.02
C THR A 341 -0.64 7.49 9.81
N GLY A 342 -0.55 7.03 11.05
CA GLY A 342 0.68 7.03 11.84
C GLY A 342 1.81 6.22 11.19
N LEU A 343 1.51 5.01 10.71
CA LEU A 343 2.46 4.18 9.97
C LEU A 343 2.84 4.78 8.60
N ALA A 344 1.92 5.46 7.91
CA ALA A 344 2.26 6.23 6.72
C ALA A 344 3.22 7.40 7.04
N CYS A 345 2.99 8.11 8.14
CA CYS A 345 3.90 9.14 8.64
C CYS A 345 5.30 8.59 8.95
N LEU A 346 5.39 7.38 9.51
CA LEU A 346 6.66 6.69 9.75
C LEU A 346 7.44 6.46 8.45
N ILE A 347 6.77 5.90 7.43
CA ILE A 347 7.40 5.66 6.12
C ILE A 347 7.85 6.99 5.50
N ILE A 348 7.01 8.02 5.53
CA ILE A 348 7.35 9.35 4.99
C ILE A 348 8.57 9.95 5.72
N ALA A 349 8.58 9.93 7.06
CA ALA A 349 9.69 10.45 7.86
C ALA A 349 11.00 9.68 7.63
N SER A 350 10.92 8.36 7.49
CA SER A 350 12.11 7.52 7.21
C SER A 350 12.69 7.80 5.83
N TYR A 351 11.87 8.02 4.81
CA TYR A 351 12.37 8.41 3.49
C TYR A 351 12.87 9.84 3.43
N SER A 352 12.25 10.76 4.16
CA SER A 352 12.71 12.15 4.19
C SER A 352 14.11 12.26 4.81
N ILE A 353 14.40 11.50 5.87
CA ILE A 353 15.75 11.44 6.45
C ILE A 353 16.74 10.74 5.51
N ILE A 354 16.35 9.63 4.85
CA ILE A 354 17.20 8.94 3.87
C ILE A 354 17.55 9.87 2.71
N LEU A 355 16.57 10.56 2.12
CA LEU A 355 16.80 11.51 1.03
C LEU A 355 17.72 12.65 1.47
N TRP A 356 17.50 13.19 2.68
CA TRP A 356 18.39 14.21 3.24
C TRP A 356 19.84 13.74 3.37
N LEU A 357 20.07 12.52 3.87
CA LEU A 357 21.41 11.91 3.97
C LEU A 357 22.05 11.69 2.60
N LEU A 358 21.31 11.09 1.66
CA LEU A 358 21.80 10.79 0.32
C LEU A 358 22.19 12.07 -0.44
N ILE A 359 21.32 13.09 -0.42
CA ILE A 359 21.56 14.38 -1.07
C ILE A 359 22.80 15.05 -0.48
N ARG A 360 22.97 15.03 0.85
CA ARG A 360 24.09 15.65 1.55
C ARG A 360 25.47 15.09 1.14
N LYS A 361 25.55 13.81 0.79
CA LYS A 361 26.78 13.16 0.29
C LYS A 361 26.85 13.02 -1.23
N GLY A 362 25.88 13.57 -1.96
CA GLY A 362 25.86 13.53 -3.42
C GLY A 362 25.52 12.16 -4.03
N TYR A 363 24.85 11.27 -3.31
CA TYR A 363 24.40 9.99 -3.87
C TYR A 363 23.23 10.18 -4.84
N SER A 364 23.09 9.25 -5.80
CA SER A 364 21.88 9.17 -6.61
C SER A 364 20.68 8.86 -5.71
N THR A 365 19.59 9.61 -5.92
CA THR A 365 18.30 9.33 -5.28
C THR A 365 17.33 8.60 -6.22
N GLU A 366 17.75 8.33 -7.46
CA GLU A 366 16.90 7.71 -8.47
C GLU A 366 16.94 6.18 -8.35
N SER A 367 15.76 5.57 -8.21
CA SER A 367 15.57 4.13 -8.34
C SER A 367 14.83 3.84 -9.63
N THR A 368 15.44 3.02 -10.48
CA THR A 368 14.81 2.54 -11.72
C THR A 368 13.60 1.66 -11.43
N LEU A 369 13.74 0.70 -10.51
CA LEU A 369 12.69 -0.23 -10.09
C LEU A 369 11.49 0.53 -9.52
N LEU A 370 11.71 1.33 -8.47
CA LEU A 370 10.62 2.04 -7.78
C LEU A 370 9.95 3.07 -8.68
N LYS A 371 10.68 3.70 -9.60
CA LYS A 371 10.10 4.59 -10.61
C LYS A 371 9.11 3.86 -11.51
N TYR A 372 9.48 2.72 -12.08
CA TYR A 372 8.58 1.97 -12.95
C TYR A 372 7.39 1.38 -12.19
N VAL A 373 7.64 0.81 -11.00
CA VAL A 373 6.61 0.32 -10.08
C VAL A 373 5.62 1.44 -9.74
N ASN A 374 6.11 2.63 -9.41
CA ASN A 374 5.25 3.79 -9.16
C ASN A 374 4.52 4.25 -10.44
N GLN A 375 5.08 4.15 -11.64
CA GLN A 375 4.40 4.62 -12.84
C GLN A 375 3.29 3.67 -13.34
N LYS A 376 3.45 2.37 -13.10
CA LYS A 376 2.57 1.29 -13.61
C LYS A 376 1.99 0.44 -12.47
N GLY A 377 1.88 1.02 -11.28
CA GLY A 377 1.63 0.25 -10.08
C GLY A 377 0.27 -0.47 -10.04
N PHE A 378 -0.73 0.12 -10.70
CA PHE A 378 -2.03 -0.52 -10.81
C PHE A 378 -2.01 -1.72 -11.79
N ASP A 379 -1.23 -1.66 -12.86
CA ASP A 379 -1.00 -2.81 -13.76
C ASP A 379 -0.30 -3.95 -13.00
N MET A 380 0.73 -3.63 -12.21
CA MET A 380 1.44 -4.60 -11.37
C MET A 380 0.50 -5.29 -10.38
N PHE A 381 -0.36 -4.51 -9.71
CA PHE A 381 -1.33 -5.02 -8.74
C PHE A 381 -2.36 -5.95 -9.39
N LEU A 382 -2.85 -5.64 -10.60
CA LEU A 382 -3.77 -6.52 -11.32
C LEU A 382 -3.08 -7.82 -11.73
N LEU A 383 -1.88 -7.73 -12.31
CA LEU A 383 -1.11 -8.91 -12.70
C LEU A 383 -0.78 -9.80 -11.50
N ALA A 384 -0.42 -9.19 -10.36
CA ALA A 384 -0.18 -9.88 -9.09
C ALA A 384 -1.38 -10.74 -8.66
N ASN A 385 -2.59 -10.16 -8.66
CA ASN A 385 -3.81 -10.89 -8.30
C ASN A 385 -4.10 -12.04 -9.27
N VAL A 386 -3.94 -11.82 -10.58
CA VAL A 386 -4.16 -12.87 -11.61
C VAL A 386 -3.15 -14.01 -11.44
N LEU A 387 -1.86 -13.71 -11.31
CA LEU A 387 -0.81 -14.72 -11.12
C LEU A 387 -0.98 -15.48 -9.80
N THR A 388 -1.42 -14.81 -8.73
CA THR A 388 -1.75 -15.47 -7.46
C THR A 388 -2.88 -16.48 -7.64
N GLY A 389 -3.95 -16.10 -8.35
CA GLY A 389 -5.02 -17.02 -8.73
C GLY A 389 -4.53 -18.23 -9.53
N ILE A 390 -3.67 -18.00 -10.54
CA ILE A 390 -3.08 -19.07 -11.36
C ILE A 390 -2.23 -20.02 -10.51
N ILE A 391 -1.41 -19.50 -9.60
CA ILE A 391 -0.58 -20.32 -8.70
C ILE A 391 -1.49 -21.15 -7.78
N ASN A 392 -2.51 -20.54 -7.19
CA ASN A 392 -3.44 -21.21 -6.28
C ASN A 392 -4.32 -22.29 -6.93
N LEU A 393 -4.60 -22.16 -8.23
CA LEU A 393 -5.34 -23.18 -8.99
C LEU A 393 -4.48 -24.37 -9.38
N ASN A 394 -3.17 -24.16 -9.55
CA ASN A 394 -2.25 -25.18 -10.06
C ASN A 394 -1.40 -25.87 -8.97
N LEU A 395 -1.28 -25.27 -7.78
CA LEU A 395 -0.41 -25.76 -6.72
C LEU A 395 -1.12 -25.81 -5.37
N ASN A 396 -0.85 -26.87 -4.61
CA ASN A 396 -1.24 -26.95 -3.21
C ASN A 396 -0.24 -26.16 -2.35
N THR A 397 -0.55 -24.88 -2.12
CA THR A 397 0.33 -23.93 -1.43
C THR A 397 0.56 -24.24 0.05
N ILE A 398 -0.39 -24.88 0.73
CA ILE A 398 -0.30 -25.22 2.17
C ILE A 398 0.76 -26.30 2.38
N ASP A 399 0.73 -27.34 1.55
CA ASP A 399 1.59 -28.52 1.70
C ASP A 399 2.94 -28.34 0.96
N THR A 400 3.18 -27.17 0.37
CA THR A 400 4.44 -26.84 -0.31
C THR A 400 5.57 -26.60 0.70
N SER A 401 6.75 -27.15 0.44
CA SER A 401 7.93 -26.95 1.30
C SER A 401 8.44 -25.50 1.27
N ASN A 402 9.06 -25.05 2.36
CA ASN A 402 9.54 -23.67 2.51
C ASN A 402 10.50 -23.23 1.39
N SER A 403 11.39 -24.11 0.93
CA SER A 403 12.35 -23.79 -0.14
C SER A 403 11.66 -23.56 -1.49
N VAL A 404 10.67 -24.40 -1.82
CA VAL A 404 9.89 -24.27 -3.04
C VAL A 404 9.02 -23.02 -2.98
N ALA A 405 8.37 -22.76 -1.84
CA ALA A 405 7.58 -21.55 -1.62
C ALA A 405 8.42 -20.27 -1.84
N LEU A 406 9.63 -20.20 -1.29
CA LEU A 406 10.54 -19.07 -1.50
C LEU A 406 10.91 -18.88 -2.97
N CYS A 407 11.26 -19.97 -3.65
CA CYS A 407 11.59 -19.93 -5.07
C CYS A 407 10.43 -19.38 -5.90
N ILE A 408 9.20 -19.85 -5.64
CA ILE A 408 7.99 -19.38 -6.30
C ILE A 408 7.79 -17.89 -6.05
N ILE A 409 7.88 -17.42 -4.80
CA ILE A 409 7.69 -15.99 -4.45
C ILE A 409 8.75 -15.10 -5.13
N ILE A 410 10.02 -15.54 -5.17
CA ILE A 410 11.10 -14.79 -5.84
C ILE A 410 10.86 -14.70 -7.34
N ILE A 411 10.54 -15.83 -8.00
CA ILE A 411 10.24 -15.86 -9.44
C ILE A 411 9.03 -14.98 -9.74
N TYR A 412 7.97 -15.11 -8.96
CA TYR A 412 6.76 -14.30 -9.08
C TYR A 412 7.07 -12.79 -9.01
N MET A 413 7.86 -12.36 -8.02
CA MET A 413 8.21 -10.94 -7.90
C MET A 413 9.10 -10.45 -9.05
N PHE A 414 10.01 -11.30 -9.53
CA PHE A 414 10.84 -11.00 -10.70
C PHE A 414 10.01 -10.86 -11.98
N VAL A 415 9.02 -11.74 -12.19
CA VAL A 415 8.08 -11.64 -13.32
C VAL A 415 7.27 -10.34 -13.25
N LEU A 416 6.76 -9.97 -12.07
CA LEU A 416 6.02 -8.73 -11.90
C LEU A 416 6.88 -7.48 -12.16
N SER A 417 8.10 -7.44 -11.61
CA SER A 417 8.98 -6.28 -11.77
C SER A 417 9.47 -6.14 -13.21
N THR A 418 9.80 -7.26 -13.88
CA THR A 418 10.20 -7.26 -15.30
C THR A 418 9.05 -6.84 -16.20
N TYR A 419 7.81 -7.27 -15.91
CA TYR A 419 6.64 -6.81 -16.66
C TYR A 419 6.51 -5.28 -16.63
N VAL A 420 6.60 -4.70 -15.44
CA VAL A 420 6.51 -3.25 -15.23
C VAL A 420 7.69 -2.50 -15.86
N TYR A 421 8.87 -3.12 -15.95
CA TYR A 421 10.02 -2.56 -16.64
C TYR A 421 9.84 -2.56 -18.17
N CYS A 422 9.49 -3.72 -18.76
CA CYS A 422 9.48 -3.93 -20.22
C CYS A 422 8.22 -3.42 -20.93
N PHE A 423 7.03 -3.59 -20.34
CA PHE A 423 5.77 -3.38 -21.08
C PHE A 423 5.13 -2.02 -20.80
N PRO A 424 4.47 -1.38 -21.78
CA PRO A 424 3.71 -0.15 -21.55
C PRO A 424 2.52 -0.40 -20.61
N SER A 425 2.02 0.66 -19.98
CA SER A 425 0.88 0.55 -19.07
C SER A 425 -0.41 0.27 -19.84
N LEU A 426 -1.02 -0.89 -19.57
CA LEU A 426 -2.29 -1.30 -20.18
C LEU A 426 -3.42 -0.35 -19.76
N ILE A 427 -3.48 0.02 -18.48
CA ILE A 427 -4.53 0.90 -17.97
C ILE A 427 -4.44 2.30 -18.57
N LYS A 428 -3.23 2.85 -18.72
CA LYS A 428 -3.08 4.15 -19.41
C LYS A 428 -3.50 4.05 -20.87
N LEU A 429 -3.23 2.92 -21.52
CA LEU A 429 -3.68 2.67 -22.88
C LEU A 429 -5.22 2.61 -22.96
N MET A 430 -5.87 1.88 -22.05
CA MET A 430 -7.35 1.82 -21.96
C MET A 430 -7.97 3.21 -21.69
N ILE A 431 -7.42 3.98 -20.75
CA ILE A 431 -7.92 5.33 -20.47
C ILE A 431 -7.76 6.22 -21.71
N LYS A 432 -6.62 6.11 -22.41
CA LYS A 432 -6.36 6.87 -23.63
C LYS A 432 -7.36 6.49 -24.73
N THR A 433 -7.68 5.21 -24.92
CA THR A 433 -8.67 4.78 -25.91
C THR A 433 -10.07 5.30 -25.57
N PHE A 434 -10.48 5.26 -24.29
CA PHE A 434 -11.77 5.82 -23.86
C PHE A 434 -11.87 7.34 -23.98
N LYS A 435 -10.75 8.06 -23.82
CA LYS A 435 -10.70 9.51 -24.06
C LYS A 435 -10.76 9.86 -25.55
N LEU A 436 -10.10 9.07 -26.40
CA LEU A 436 -10.07 9.28 -27.86
C LEU A 436 -11.37 8.86 -28.57
N SER A 437 -12.12 7.89 -28.05
CA SER A 437 -13.40 7.49 -28.64
C SER A 437 -14.53 8.53 -28.46
N LYS A 438 -14.23 9.71 -27.92
CA LYS A 438 -15.19 10.80 -27.65
C LYS A 438 -14.78 12.14 -28.29
N THR A 439 -13.70 12.15 -29.08
CA THR A 439 -13.36 13.24 -30.03
C THR A 439 -13.73 12.78 -31.42
#